data_AF-A0A485L636-F1
#
_entry.id   AF-A0A485L636-F1
#
_cell.length_a   1.000
_cell.length_b   1.000
_cell.length_c   1.000
_cell.angle_alpha   90.00
_cell.angle_beta   90.00
_cell.angle_gamma   90.00
#
_symmetry.space_group_name_H-M   'P 1'
#
loop_
_entity.id
_entity.type
_entity.pdbx_description
1 polymer ?
#
loop_
_entity_poly.entity_id
_entity_poly.type
_entity_poly.pdbx_seq_one_letter_code
_entity_poly.pdbx_strand_id
1 'polypeptide(L)'
;MTSSSVAVLFNTDLAHIVTSFQRGTHTDLKSFRTKLCPIYAGFCEPHLIRPRMLQTHAILGPWFDQHGLTRLDKMLTISKKMQQVVVQYAVYHGRVDIAQYMHATFDLLAYKDNLLDFAALNNQVEMLAYLHSIGHPGQTERALRWATQFHHFAAIQFLSQQVASVGASMAGDGVQNMSEKQKGQNVTVEVPKPAQRRHVAKLSLASHIGGGQSRIK
;
A
#
# COMPACT_ATOMS: atom_id res chain seq x y z
N MET A 1 -41.33 -38.99 -10.77
CA MET A 1 -40.39 -39.77 -9.95
C MET A 1 -39.18 -38.89 -9.64
N THR A 2 -39.13 -38.27 -8.47
CA THR A 2 -37.91 -37.61 -7.99
C THR A 2 -36.91 -38.71 -7.70
N SER A 3 -35.99 -38.94 -8.64
CA SER A 3 -34.96 -39.98 -8.54
C SER A 3 -34.23 -39.85 -7.21
N SER A 4 -34.06 -40.95 -6.48
CA SER A 4 -33.37 -41.00 -5.19
C SER A 4 -31.97 -40.34 -5.25
N SER A 5 -31.35 -40.32 -6.43
CA SER A 5 -30.10 -39.61 -6.71
C SER A 5 -30.19 -38.09 -6.53
N VAL A 6 -31.33 -37.46 -6.89
CA VAL A 6 -31.57 -36.02 -6.70
C VAL A 6 -31.66 -35.71 -5.21
N ALA A 7 -32.39 -36.52 -4.44
CA ALA A 7 -32.50 -36.33 -2.99
C ALA A 7 -31.15 -36.44 -2.27
N VAL A 8 -30.26 -37.33 -2.73
CA VAL A 8 -28.90 -37.47 -2.18
C VAL A 8 -27.99 -36.30 -2.58
N LEU A 9 -28.07 -35.81 -3.82
CA LEU A 9 -27.25 -34.69 -4.30
C LEU A 9 -27.61 -33.34 -3.67
N PHE A 10 -28.86 -33.14 -3.28
CA PHE A 10 -29.31 -31.94 -2.58
C PHE A 10 -29.29 -32.07 -1.04
N ASN A 11 -28.78 -33.19 -0.51
CA ASN A 11 -28.64 -33.37 0.93
C ASN A 11 -27.49 -32.51 1.47
N THR A 12 -27.84 -31.53 2.30
CA THR A 12 -26.91 -30.56 2.90
C THR A 12 -25.86 -31.22 3.78
N ASP A 13 -26.21 -32.25 4.55
CA ASP A 13 -25.28 -32.95 5.44
C ASP A 13 -24.22 -33.72 4.64
N LEU A 14 -24.64 -34.38 3.57
CA LEU A 14 -23.73 -35.07 2.66
C LEU A 14 -22.79 -34.07 1.96
N ALA A 15 -23.32 -32.92 1.51
CA ALA A 15 -22.51 -31.87 0.90
C ALA A 15 -21.49 -31.28 1.88
N HIS A 16 -21.84 -31.09 3.16
CA HIS A 16 -20.91 -30.64 4.21
C HIS A 16 -19.80 -31.67 4.48
N ILE A 17 -20.14 -32.96 4.52
CA ILE A 17 -19.13 -34.02 4.69
C ILE A 17 -18.20 -34.06 3.46
N VAL A 18 -18.74 -34.07 2.24
CA VAL A 18 -17.93 -34.08 1.01
C VAL A 18 -17.01 -32.86 0.94
N THR A 19 -17.51 -31.66 1.25
CA THR A 19 -16.70 -30.43 1.23
C THR A 19 -15.66 -30.39 2.34
N SER A 20 -15.91 -31.04 3.49
CA SER A 20 -14.92 -31.14 4.58
C SER A 20 -13.65 -31.92 4.20
N PHE A 21 -13.77 -32.92 3.31
CA PHE A 21 -12.62 -33.68 2.78
C PHE A 21 -12.03 -33.08 1.50
N GLN A 22 -12.78 -32.22 0.81
CA GLN A 22 -12.29 -31.50 -0.36
C GLN A 22 -11.67 -30.17 0.05
N ARG A 23 -10.36 -30.14 0.31
CA ARG A 23 -9.55 -28.89 0.40
C ARG A 23 -9.40 -28.17 -0.95
N GLY A 24 -10.39 -28.30 -1.82
CA GLY A 24 -10.35 -27.85 -3.21
C GLY A 24 -10.57 -26.34 -3.31
N THR A 25 -9.66 -25.66 -4.02
CA THR A 25 -9.93 -24.29 -4.47
C THR A 25 -10.94 -24.33 -5.61
N HIS A 26 -11.96 -23.48 -5.59
CA HIS A 26 -12.94 -23.40 -6.68
C HIS A 26 -12.24 -23.17 -8.04
N THR A 27 -12.75 -23.80 -9.11
CA THR A 27 -12.08 -23.82 -10.42
C THR A 27 -11.80 -22.42 -10.98
N ASP A 28 -12.72 -21.48 -10.77
CA ASP A 28 -12.57 -20.07 -11.15
C ASP A 28 -11.42 -19.40 -10.39
N LEU A 29 -11.26 -19.73 -9.11
CA LEU A 29 -10.25 -19.17 -8.22
C LEU A 29 -8.83 -19.73 -8.43
N LYS A 30 -8.69 -20.91 -9.05
CA LYS A 30 -7.36 -21.52 -9.34
C LYS A 30 -6.50 -20.64 -10.24
N SER A 31 -7.13 -19.93 -11.18
CA SER A 31 -6.44 -19.09 -12.16
C SER A 31 -5.75 -17.86 -11.53
N PHE A 32 -6.26 -17.37 -10.40
CA PHE A 32 -5.74 -16.18 -9.73
C PHE A 32 -4.40 -16.42 -9.05
N ARG A 33 -4.21 -17.62 -8.49
CA ARG A 33 -3.01 -17.95 -7.71
C ARG A 33 -1.72 -17.86 -8.53
N THR A 34 -1.78 -18.20 -9.82
CA THR A 34 -0.62 -18.24 -10.71
C THR A 34 -0.45 -16.94 -11.51
N LYS A 35 -1.55 -16.28 -11.88
CA LYS A 35 -1.51 -15.12 -12.78
C LYS A 35 -1.37 -13.78 -12.07
N LEU A 36 -1.86 -13.67 -10.83
CA LEU A 36 -1.90 -12.41 -10.10
C LEU A 36 -0.80 -12.29 -9.04
N CYS A 37 -0.21 -11.11 -8.95
CA CYS A 37 0.75 -10.75 -7.92
C CYS A 37 0.64 -9.27 -7.57
N PRO A 38 0.81 -8.92 -6.28
CA PRO A 38 0.75 -7.54 -5.83
C PRO A 38 1.97 -6.80 -6.34
N ILE A 39 1.79 -5.49 -6.48
CA ILE A 39 2.87 -4.57 -6.78
C ILE A 39 3.61 -4.31 -5.46
N TYR A 40 4.86 -4.75 -5.39
CA TYR A 40 5.71 -4.52 -4.23
C TYR A 40 6.32 -3.12 -4.27
N ALA A 41 6.68 -2.58 -3.10
CA ALA A 41 7.21 -1.23 -2.93
C ALA A 41 8.37 -0.86 -3.89
N GLY A 42 9.22 -1.83 -4.26
CA GLY A 42 10.32 -1.63 -5.20
C GLY A 42 9.93 -1.44 -6.67
N PHE A 43 8.67 -1.69 -7.03
CA PHE A 43 8.14 -1.58 -8.41
C PHE A 43 7.04 -0.52 -8.52
N CYS A 44 7.05 0.47 -7.62
CA CYS A 44 6.02 1.49 -7.53
C CYS A 44 6.18 2.63 -8.56
N GLU A 45 6.81 2.42 -9.71
CA GLU A 45 6.87 3.46 -10.74
C GLU A 45 5.64 3.42 -11.66
N PRO A 46 5.07 4.58 -12.08
CA PRO A 46 3.83 4.62 -12.86
C PRO A 46 3.83 3.77 -14.13
N HIS A 47 4.96 3.73 -14.84
CA HIS A 47 5.11 2.97 -16.08
C HIS A 47 5.09 1.45 -15.86
N LEU A 48 5.33 0.96 -14.64
CA LEU A 48 5.21 -0.45 -14.25
C LEU A 48 3.82 -0.74 -13.67
N ILE A 49 3.26 0.21 -12.91
CA ILE A 49 1.95 0.05 -12.26
C ILE A 49 0.84 -0.06 -13.30
N ARG A 50 0.77 0.86 -14.28
CA ARG A 50 -0.34 0.93 -15.23
C ARG A 50 -0.52 -0.37 -16.05
N PRO A 51 0.52 -0.94 -16.69
CA PRO A 51 0.37 -2.20 -17.41
C PRO A 51 -0.02 -3.37 -16.50
N ARG A 52 0.52 -3.40 -15.28
CA ARG A 52 0.18 -4.45 -14.30
C ARG A 52 -1.28 -4.37 -13.85
N MET A 53 -1.80 -3.16 -13.62
CA MET A 53 -3.20 -2.94 -13.28
C MET A 53 -4.12 -3.29 -14.45
N LEU A 54 -3.73 -2.99 -15.69
CA LEU A 54 -4.50 -3.39 -16.87
C LEU A 54 -4.59 -4.92 -17.00
N GLN A 55 -3.47 -5.63 -16.81
CA GLN A 55 -3.47 -7.11 -16.80
C GLN A 55 -4.34 -7.66 -15.66
N THR A 56 -4.29 -7.03 -14.49
CA THR A 56 -5.10 -7.42 -13.34
C THR A 56 -6.58 -7.19 -13.63
N HIS A 57 -6.94 -6.07 -14.25
CA HIS A 57 -8.30 -5.75 -14.66
C HIS A 57 -8.84 -6.74 -15.71
N ALA A 58 -8.03 -7.15 -16.68
CA ALA A 58 -8.43 -8.15 -17.67
C ALA A 58 -8.84 -9.51 -17.04
N ILE A 59 -8.38 -9.78 -15.82
CA ILE A 59 -8.68 -11.02 -15.08
C ILE A 59 -9.80 -10.77 -14.05
N LEU A 60 -9.66 -9.73 -13.22
CA LEU A 60 -10.58 -9.45 -12.12
C LEU A 60 -11.85 -8.73 -12.57
N GLY A 61 -11.79 -7.89 -13.60
CA GLY A 61 -12.94 -7.14 -14.13
C GLY A 61 -14.11 -8.07 -14.48
N PRO A 62 -13.93 -9.01 -15.44
CA PRO A 62 -14.98 -9.96 -15.81
C PRO A 62 -15.48 -10.81 -14.63
N TRP A 63 -14.59 -11.16 -13.71
CA TRP A 63 -14.96 -11.96 -12.53
C TRP A 63 -15.83 -11.15 -11.55
N PHE A 64 -15.50 -9.87 -11.32
CA PHE A 64 -16.31 -8.97 -10.50
C PHE A 64 -17.65 -8.64 -11.18
N ASP A 65 -17.69 -8.53 -12.50
CA ASP A 65 -18.94 -8.34 -13.24
C ASP A 65 -19.87 -9.55 -13.11
N GLN A 66 -19.29 -10.76 -13.09
CA GLN A 66 -20.06 -12.01 -12.98
C GLN A 66 -20.51 -12.33 -11.54
N HIS A 67 -19.69 -12.07 -10.53
CA HIS A 67 -19.91 -12.55 -9.16
C HIS A 67 -20.12 -11.42 -8.13
N GLY A 68 -19.79 -10.18 -8.47
CA GLY A 68 -19.80 -9.06 -7.54
C GLY A 68 -18.96 -9.34 -6.29
N LEU A 69 -19.51 -8.98 -5.12
CA LEU A 69 -18.85 -9.18 -3.82
C LEU A 69 -19.18 -10.54 -3.17
N THR A 70 -20.13 -11.30 -3.72
CA THR A 70 -20.70 -12.50 -3.06
C THR A 70 -19.72 -13.65 -2.86
N ARG A 71 -18.66 -13.71 -3.68
CA ARG A 71 -17.63 -14.75 -3.62
C ARG A 71 -16.26 -14.18 -3.26
N LEU A 72 -16.22 -12.92 -2.82
CA LEU A 72 -14.99 -12.22 -2.50
C LEU A 72 -14.30 -12.85 -1.28
N ASP A 73 -15.05 -13.20 -0.24
CA ASP A 73 -14.61 -13.98 0.92
C ASP A 73 -13.76 -15.20 0.54
N LYS A 74 -14.23 -15.98 -0.44
CA LYS A 74 -13.57 -17.19 -0.92
C LYS A 74 -12.27 -16.87 -1.64
N MET A 75 -12.24 -15.79 -2.42
CA MET A 75 -11.02 -15.33 -3.09
C MET A 75 -9.97 -14.84 -2.09
N LEU A 76 -10.39 -14.14 -1.05
CA LEU A 76 -9.51 -13.59 -0.02
C LEU A 76 -8.94 -14.68 0.90
N THR A 77 -9.64 -15.80 1.04
CA THR A 77 -9.18 -16.98 1.78
C THR A 77 -8.03 -17.72 1.08
N ILE A 78 -7.80 -17.47 -0.23
CA ILE A 78 -6.74 -18.14 -0.99
C ILE A 78 -5.34 -17.83 -0.42
N SER A 79 -5.06 -16.56 -0.13
CA SER A 79 -3.80 -16.11 0.47
C SER A 79 -3.81 -14.62 0.81
N LYS A 80 -2.95 -14.21 1.75
CA LYS A 80 -2.69 -12.79 2.06
C LYS A 80 -2.20 -11.99 0.84
N LYS A 81 -1.43 -12.63 -0.05
CA LYS A 81 -0.99 -12.06 -1.32
C LYS A 81 -2.18 -11.68 -2.21
N MET A 82 -3.22 -12.52 -2.25
CA MET A 82 -4.43 -12.24 -3.01
C MET A 82 -5.20 -11.04 -2.44
N GLN A 83 -5.26 -10.93 -1.11
CA GLN A 83 -5.88 -9.78 -0.44
C GLN A 83 -5.20 -8.47 -0.87
N GLN A 84 -3.86 -8.43 -0.89
CA GLN A 84 -3.11 -7.26 -1.36
C GLN A 84 -3.44 -6.90 -2.82
N VAL A 85 -3.53 -7.89 -3.71
CA VAL A 85 -3.89 -7.66 -5.11
C VAL A 85 -5.29 -7.02 -5.22
N VAL A 86 -6.26 -7.55 -4.47
CA VAL A 86 -7.63 -7.02 -4.47
C VAL A 86 -7.66 -5.58 -3.96
N VAL A 87 -6.95 -5.28 -2.87
CA VAL A 87 -6.89 -3.92 -2.31
C VAL A 87 -6.26 -2.97 -3.32
N GLN A 88 -5.09 -3.31 -3.88
CA GLN A 88 -4.42 -2.47 -4.87
C GLN A 88 -5.29 -2.24 -6.12
N TYR A 89 -5.95 -3.29 -6.60
CA TYR A 89 -6.91 -3.19 -7.70
C TYR A 89 -8.08 -2.27 -7.36
N ALA A 90 -8.70 -2.46 -6.20
CA ALA A 90 -9.83 -1.65 -5.77
C ALA A 90 -9.46 -0.17 -5.67
N VAL A 91 -8.31 0.12 -5.06
CA VAL A 91 -7.79 1.47 -4.88
C VAL A 91 -7.46 2.13 -6.21
N TYR A 92 -6.78 1.42 -7.11
CA TYR A 92 -6.39 1.96 -8.42
C TYR A 92 -7.61 2.24 -9.32
N HIS A 93 -8.65 1.40 -9.25
CA HIS A 93 -9.88 1.55 -10.04
C HIS A 93 -10.99 2.34 -9.34
N GLY A 94 -10.76 2.85 -8.13
CA GLY A 94 -11.77 3.62 -7.39
C GLY A 94 -12.96 2.81 -6.88
N ARG A 95 -12.80 1.49 -6.73
CA ARG A 95 -13.86 0.58 -6.24
C ARG A 95 -13.99 0.66 -4.72
N VAL A 96 -14.64 1.73 -4.26
CA VAL A 96 -14.86 1.99 -2.82
C VAL A 96 -15.67 0.88 -2.15
N ASP A 97 -16.60 0.27 -2.89
CA ASP A 97 -17.37 -0.91 -2.48
C ASP A 97 -16.49 -2.07 -2.00
N ILE A 98 -15.45 -2.40 -2.79
CA ILE A 98 -14.50 -3.47 -2.45
C ILE A 98 -13.61 -3.02 -1.27
N ALA A 99 -13.16 -1.76 -1.26
CA ALA A 99 -12.30 -1.25 -0.17
C ALA A 99 -13.02 -1.23 1.18
N GLN A 100 -14.31 -0.88 1.21
CA GLN A 100 -15.15 -0.96 2.41
C GLN A 100 -15.29 -2.39 2.91
N TYR A 101 -15.58 -3.34 2.01
CA TYR A 101 -15.64 -4.76 2.35
C TYR A 101 -14.31 -5.27 2.93
N MET A 102 -13.18 -4.89 2.30
CA MET A 102 -11.84 -5.27 2.75
C MET A 102 -11.51 -4.70 4.13
N HIS A 103 -11.86 -3.44 4.41
CA HIS A 103 -11.61 -2.82 5.71
C HIS A 103 -12.43 -3.49 6.81
N ALA A 104 -13.71 -3.74 6.55
CA ALA A 104 -14.59 -4.43 7.51
C ALA A 104 -14.13 -5.86 7.84
N THR A 105 -13.52 -6.56 6.88
CA THR A 105 -13.17 -7.99 7.04
C THR A 105 -11.72 -8.22 7.51
N PHE A 106 -10.77 -7.40 7.04
CA PHE A 106 -9.33 -7.65 7.23
C PHE A 106 -8.54 -6.44 7.76
N ASP A 107 -9.21 -5.32 8.01
CA ASP A 107 -8.62 -4.04 8.36
C ASP A 107 -7.55 -3.54 7.37
N LEU A 108 -7.94 -2.59 6.53
CA LEU A 108 -7.03 -1.93 5.59
C LEU A 108 -5.81 -1.27 6.27
N LEU A 109 -5.87 -0.88 7.55
CA LEU A 109 -4.74 -0.27 8.26
C LEU A 109 -3.58 -1.25 8.49
N ALA A 110 -3.84 -2.57 8.43
CA ALA A 110 -2.81 -3.59 8.54
C ALA A 110 -1.92 -3.68 7.27
N TYR A 111 -2.32 -3.05 6.17
CA TYR A 111 -1.59 -3.07 4.91
C TYR A 111 -0.61 -1.90 4.83
N LYS A 112 0.69 -2.19 4.69
CA LYS A 112 1.76 -1.19 4.60
C LYS A 112 1.95 -0.62 3.19
N ASP A 113 1.01 -0.87 2.30
CA ASP A 113 1.08 -0.42 0.92
C ASP A 113 0.77 1.08 0.84
N ASN A 114 1.34 1.78 -0.15
CA ASN A 114 1.11 3.22 -0.30
C ASN A 114 -0.21 3.51 -1.04
N LEU A 115 -1.33 3.08 -0.45
CA LEU A 115 -2.64 3.05 -1.10
C LEU A 115 -3.09 4.44 -1.59
N LEU A 116 -2.82 5.52 -0.84
CA LEU A 116 -3.19 6.87 -1.29
C LEU A 116 -2.42 7.27 -2.55
N ASP A 117 -1.16 6.83 -2.70
CA ASP A 117 -0.39 7.11 -3.91
C ASP A 117 -0.99 6.40 -5.14
N PHE A 118 -1.49 5.16 -4.98
CA PHE A 118 -2.17 4.43 -6.05
C PHE A 118 -3.48 5.09 -6.47
N ALA A 119 -4.26 5.59 -5.51
CA ALA A 119 -5.49 6.32 -5.80
C ALA A 119 -5.20 7.65 -6.53
N ALA A 120 -4.18 8.38 -6.08
CA ALA A 120 -3.75 9.64 -6.69
C ALA A 120 -3.22 9.45 -8.12
N LEU A 121 -2.51 8.35 -8.39
CA LEU A 121 -2.00 8.00 -9.72
C LEU A 121 -3.10 7.85 -10.78
N ASN A 122 -4.33 7.52 -10.38
CA ASN A 122 -5.44 7.29 -11.29
C ASN A 122 -6.65 8.20 -11.01
N ASN A 123 -6.42 9.35 -10.36
CA ASN A 123 -7.44 10.37 -10.05
C ASN A 123 -8.67 9.86 -9.28
N GLN A 124 -8.49 8.89 -8.39
CA GLN A 124 -9.60 8.27 -7.66
C GLN A 124 -9.94 9.09 -6.41
N VAL A 125 -10.60 10.23 -6.58
CA VAL A 125 -10.87 11.19 -5.49
C VAL A 125 -11.77 10.62 -4.39
N GLU A 126 -12.82 9.88 -4.76
CA GLU A 126 -13.69 9.22 -3.78
C GLU A 126 -12.93 8.20 -2.93
N MET A 127 -12.01 7.45 -3.56
CA MET A 127 -11.13 6.52 -2.86
C MET A 127 -10.12 7.26 -1.97
N LEU A 128 -9.57 8.39 -2.41
CA LEU A 128 -8.71 9.23 -1.57
C LEU A 128 -9.45 9.74 -0.34
N ALA A 129 -10.69 10.21 -0.51
CA ALA A 129 -11.54 10.65 0.59
C ALA A 129 -11.83 9.51 1.58
N TYR A 130 -12.13 8.31 1.07
CA TYR A 130 -12.35 7.12 1.89
C TYR A 130 -11.09 6.67 2.65
N LEU A 131 -9.95 6.57 1.97
CA LEU A 131 -8.69 6.18 2.63
C LEU A 131 -8.24 7.22 3.67
N HIS A 132 -8.51 8.50 3.43
CA HIS A 132 -8.25 9.56 4.38
C HIS A 132 -9.21 9.50 5.59
N SER A 133 -10.49 9.20 5.38
CA SER A 133 -11.47 9.13 6.47
C SER A 133 -11.21 7.99 7.45
N ILE A 134 -10.62 6.88 6.99
CA ILE A 134 -10.15 5.78 7.85
C ILE A 134 -8.76 6.03 8.45
N GLY A 135 -8.10 7.15 8.11
CA GLY A 135 -6.78 7.50 8.64
C GLY A 135 -5.63 6.65 8.10
N HIS A 136 -5.72 6.15 6.87
CA HIS A 136 -4.70 5.26 6.32
C HIS A 136 -3.35 5.99 6.10
N PRO A 137 -2.21 5.48 6.61
CA PRO A 137 -0.93 6.20 6.60
C PRO A 137 -0.19 6.16 5.26
N GLY A 138 -0.71 5.42 4.26
CA GLY A 138 -0.06 5.15 2.97
C GLY A 138 0.02 6.32 1.99
N GLN A 139 0.10 7.56 2.47
CA GLN A 139 0.37 8.75 1.65
C GLN A 139 1.85 9.08 1.69
N THR A 140 2.49 9.18 0.53
CA THR A 140 3.87 9.67 0.41
C THR A 140 3.93 10.88 -0.52
N GLU A 141 5.10 11.48 -0.64
CA GLU A 141 5.36 12.57 -1.61
C GLU A 141 5.06 12.16 -3.06
N ARG A 142 5.02 10.84 -3.34
CA ARG A 142 4.68 10.31 -4.67
C ARG A 142 3.23 10.61 -5.07
N ALA A 143 2.29 10.66 -4.14
CA ALA A 143 0.88 10.95 -4.45
C ALA A 143 0.72 12.27 -5.22
N LEU A 144 1.24 13.38 -4.65
CA LEU A 144 1.13 14.69 -5.28
C LEU A 144 1.97 14.79 -6.56
N ARG A 145 3.18 14.20 -6.55
CA ARG A 145 4.07 14.18 -7.72
C ARG A 145 3.41 13.49 -8.92
N TRP A 146 2.84 12.30 -8.73
CA TRP A 146 2.17 11.57 -9.80
C TRP A 146 0.87 12.24 -10.24
N ALA A 147 0.06 12.72 -9.30
CA ALA A 147 -1.15 13.47 -9.64
C ALA A 147 -0.82 14.69 -10.52
N THR A 148 0.25 15.40 -10.20
CA THR A 148 0.76 16.54 -11.00
C THR A 148 1.28 16.10 -12.36
N GLN A 149 2.12 15.07 -12.40
CA GLN A 149 2.71 14.54 -13.64
C GLN A 149 1.66 14.11 -14.67
N PHE A 150 0.53 13.57 -14.22
CA PHE A 150 -0.56 13.10 -15.09
C PHE A 150 -1.73 14.09 -15.17
N HIS A 151 -1.56 15.33 -14.68
CA HIS A 151 -2.58 16.39 -14.71
C HIS A 151 -3.92 16.00 -14.07
N HIS A 152 -3.87 15.24 -12.98
CA HIS A 152 -5.04 14.80 -12.21
C HIS A 152 -5.49 15.90 -11.24
N PHE A 153 -6.09 16.97 -11.77
CA PHE A 153 -6.46 18.18 -11.02
C PHE A 153 -7.29 17.91 -9.77
N ALA A 154 -8.27 17.01 -9.85
CA ALA A 154 -9.16 16.72 -8.73
C ALA A 154 -8.41 16.06 -7.55
N ALA A 155 -7.50 15.12 -7.85
CA ALA A 155 -6.61 14.55 -6.84
C ALA A 155 -5.61 15.59 -6.27
N ILE A 156 -5.06 16.48 -7.10
CA ILE A 156 -4.16 17.57 -6.63
C ILE A 156 -4.89 18.51 -5.67
N GLN A 157 -6.13 18.89 -6.00
CA GLN A 157 -6.94 19.76 -5.16
C GLN A 157 -7.24 19.08 -3.82
N PHE A 158 -7.64 17.81 -3.84
CA PHE A 158 -7.89 17.05 -2.62
C PHE A 158 -6.62 16.98 -1.74
N LEU A 159 -5.49 16.57 -2.30
CA LEU A 159 -4.23 16.42 -1.55
C LEU A 159 -3.71 17.76 -1.01
N SER A 160 -3.82 18.84 -1.77
CA SER A 160 -3.36 20.16 -1.33
C SER A 160 -4.22 20.74 -0.19
N GLN A 161 -5.54 20.51 -0.24
CA GLN A 161 -6.44 20.88 0.87
C GLN A 161 -6.09 20.14 2.16
N GLN A 162 -5.72 18.86 2.09
CA GLN A 162 -5.31 18.10 3.27
C GLN A 162 -3.98 18.58 3.86
N VAL A 163 -3.02 19.00 3.03
CA VAL A 163 -1.76 19.56 3.55
C VAL A 163 -1.98 20.92 4.22
N ALA A 164 -2.84 21.76 3.65
CA ALA A 164 -3.18 23.06 4.22
C ALA A 164 -3.88 22.95 5.58
N SER A 165 -4.80 21.98 5.75
CA SER A 165 -5.49 21.76 7.03
C SER A 165 -4.53 21.31 8.14
N VAL A 166 -3.58 20.42 7.81
CA VAL A 166 -2.52 20.00 8.75
C VAL A 166 -1.62 21.17 9.13
N GLY A 167 -1.24 22.02 8.17
CA GLY A 167 -0.44 23.23 8.43
C GLY A 167 -1.15 24.24 9.34
N ALA A 168 -2.46 24.42 9.17
CA ALA A 168 -3.26 25.31 10.02
C ALA A 168 -3.43 24.76 11.45
N SER A 169 -3.59 23.45 11.62
CA SER A 169 -3.67 22.82 12.94
C SER A 169 -2.37 22.99 13.74
N MET A 170 -1.20 22.89 13.08
CA MET A 170 0.10 23.05 13.73
C MET A 170 0.42 24.52 14.07
N ALA A 171 -0.19 25.49 13.39
CA ALA A 171 -0.04 26.92 13.69
C ALA A 171 -0.89 27.39 14.88
N GLY A 172 -1.94 26.64 15.26
CA GLY A 172 -2.81 26.96 16.41
C GLY A 172 -2.21 26.61 17.78
N ASP A 173 -1.33 25.60 17.85
CA ASP A 173 -0.76 25.12 19.11
C ASP A 173 0.51 25.87 19.56
N GLY A 174 1.03 26.79 18.73
CA GLY A 174 2.28 27.52 18.98
C GLY A 174 2.14 28.90 19.66
N VAL A 175 0.93 29.41 19.90
CA VAL A 175 0.73 30.84 20.26
C VAL A 175 0.57 31.09 21.77
N GLN A 176 0.48 30.07 22.63
CA GLN A 176 0.21 30.26 24.07
C GLN A 176 1.43 30.32 25.01
N ASN A 177 2.67 30.15 24.54
CA ASN A 177 3.85 30.11 25.42
C ASN A 177 4.96 31.13 25.06
N MET A 178 4.60 32.38 24.78
CA MET A 178 5.56 33.50 24.71
C MET A 178 5.05 34.74 25.45
N SER A 179 4.77 34.61 26.75
CA SER A 179 4.65 35.78 27.63
C SER A 179 4.70 35.38 29.10
N GLU A 180 5.87 34.94 29.59
CA GLU A 180 6.30 35.14 30.99
C GLU A 180 7.69 34.53 31.22
N LYS A 181 8.51 35.21 32.05
CA LYS A 181 9.93 34.95 32.41
C LYS A 181 10.94 35.29 31.31
N GLN A 182 11.90 36.21 31.45
CA GLN A 182 12.67 36.60 32.64
C GLN A 182 13.17 38.05 32.52
N LYS A 183 12.90 38.83 33.57
CA LYS A 183 13.53 40.11 33.88
C LYS A 183 14.70 39.81 34.80
N GLY A 184 15.91 40.22 34.39
CA GLY A 184 17.06 40.51 35.27
C GLY A 184 17.86 39.33 35.82
N GLN A 185 19.09 39.17 35.34
CA GLN A 185 20.29 39.41 36.17
C GLN A 185 21.56 39.35 35.31
N ASN A 186 22.46 40.29 35.60
CA ASN A 186 23.67 40.62 34.87
C ASN A 186 24.85 40.38 35.83
N VAL A 187 25.78 39.46 35.53
CA VAL A 187 27.15 39.44 36.10
C VAL A 187 28.12 38.77 35.11
N THR A 188 28.78 39.62 34.31
CA THR A 188 30.23 39.78 34.14
C THR A 188 31.19 38.57 34.23
N VAL A 189 31.74 38.22 33.04
CA VAL A 189 33.16 37.97 32.68
C VAL A 189 33.87 36.70 33.17
N GLU A 190 34.32 35.87 32.21
CA GLU A 190 35.75 35.56 31.98
C GLU A 190 35.99 34.82 30.65
N VAL A 191 37.05 35.21 29.93
CA VAL A 191 37.63 34.58 28.73
C VAL A 191 39.13 34.45 29.01
N PRO A 192 39.79 33.31 28.74
CA PRO A 192 40.70 33.28 27.59
C PRO A 192 40.81 31.94 26.79
N LYS A 193 41.15 32.16 25.50
CA LYS A 193 41.59 31.34 24.35
C LYS A 193 42.75 30.33 24.62
N PRO A 194 43.41 29.72 23.59
CA PRO A 194 42.96 28.90 22.43
C PRO A 194 43.84 27.61 22.26
N ALA A 195 43.47 26.67 21.37
CA ALA A 195 44.48 25.80 20.73
C ALA A 195 43.99 25.16 19.42
N GLN A 196 44.71 25.46 18.34
CA GLN A 196 44.59 24.86 17.01
C GLN A 196 45.22 23.46 16.98
N ARG A 197 44.69 22.54 16.15
CA ARG A 197 45.54 21.78 15.21
C ARG A 197 44.71 21.12 14.10
N ARG A 198 45.00 21.58 12.88
CA ARG A 198 44.76 20.90 11.60
C ARG A 198 45.47 19.54 11.62
N HIS A 199 44.98 18.54 10.89
CA HIS A 199 45.74 17.93 9.78
C HIS A 199 44.85 17.05 8.88
N VAL A 200 45.21 17.16 7.61
CA VAL A 200 44.68 16.58 6.38
C VAL A 200 45.06 15.10 6.19
N ALA A 201 44.19 14.39 5.47
CA ALA A 201 44.38 13.33 4.47
C ALA A 201 45.57 12.36 4.58
N LYS A 202 45.28 11.06 4.35
CA LYS A 202 46.04 10.22 3.39
C LYS A 202 45.23 8.99 2.94
N LEU A 203 45.12 8.87 1.61
CA LEU A 203 44.92 7.62 0.88
C LEU A 203 46.06 6.63 1.22
N SER A 204 45.75 5.33 1.24
CA SER A 204 46.68 4.35 0.70
C SER A 204 45.97 3.05 0.29
N LEU A 205 46.21 2.72 -0.98
CA LEU A 205 46.03 1.43 -1.64
C LEU A 205 46.72 0.30 -0.84
N ALA A 206 46.06 -0.84 -0.73
CA ALA A 206 46.73 -2.12 -0.47
C ALA A 206 46.27 -3.15 -1.51
N SER A 207 47.11 -3.30 -2.52
CA SER A 207 47.24 -4.47 -3.38
C SER A 207 47.89 -5.62 -2.61
N HIS A 208 47.28 -6.81 -2.62
CA HIS A 208 47.90 -8.15 -2.43
C HIS A 208 46.98 -9.15 -3.15
N ILE A 209 47.34 -9.70 -4.32
CA ILE A 209 48.31 -10.78 -4.61
C ILE A 209 47.82 -12.17 -4.16
N GLY A 210 47.74 -13.07 -5.15
CA GLY A 210 47.76 -14.53 -5.00
C GLY A 210 46.38 -15.15 -5.14
N GLY A 211 46.08 -16.07 -6.06
CA GLY A 211 46.92 -16.97 -6.86
C GLY A 211 46.25 -18.35 -6.89
N GLY A 212 46.30 -19.04 -8.03
CA GLY A 212 45.88 -20.45 -8.18
C GLY A 212 44.60 -20.60 -9.00
N GLN A 213 44.66 -20.81 -10.31
CA GLN A 213 44.99 -22.04 -11.06
C GLN A 213 43.82 -23.03 -11.26
N SER A 214 43.80 -23.55 -12.50
CA SER A 214 43.17 -24.80 -12.99
C SER A 214 41.68 -24.69 -13.34
N ARG A 215 41.28 -24.57 -14.61
CA ARG A 215 41.42 -25.52 -15.74
C ARG A 215 40.87 -26.91 -15.36
N ILE A 216 39.78 -27.33 -16.01
CA ILE A 216 39.66 -28.54 -16.86
C ILE A 216 38.18 -28.74 -17.24
N LYS A 217 37.96 -28.79 -18.56
CA LYS A 217 36.90 -29.43 -19.37
C LYS A 217 35.43 -29.24 -19.00
#